data_AF-A0A1I5RHK9-F1
#
_entry.id   AF-A0A1I5RHK9-F1
#
_cell.length_a   1.000
_cell.length_b   1.000
_cell.length_c   1.000
_cell.angle_alpha   90.00
_cell.angle_beta   90.00
_cell.angle_gamma   90.00
#
_symmetry.space_group_name_H-M   'P 1'
#
loop_
_entity.id
_entity.type
_entity.pdbx_description
1 polymer ?
#
loop_
_entity_poly.entity_id
_entity_poly.type
_entity_poly.pdbx_seq_one_letter_code
_entity_poly.pdbx_strand_id
1 'polypeptide(L)'
;FNTDQGSQFTSPRFTQVLLDATVKVSMDGRGRWMDNVMIERLWRSLKYECVYLHAFETGSAARAGIGKWIDFYNNERPHSALGGRTPVEAHQGPGLKAAA
;
A
#
# COMPACT_ATOMS: atom_id res chain seq x y z
N PHE A 1 -8.93 1.17 -8.99
CA PHE A 1 -8.11 1.86 -7.99
C PHE A 1 -9.05 2.43 -6.95
N ASN A 2 -8.96 1.95 -5.70
CA ASN A 2 -9.82 2.36 -4.61
C ASN A 2 -9.10 3.36 -3.71
N THR A 3 -9.75 4.46 -3.34
CA THR A 3 -9.21 5.48 -2.43
C THR A 3 -10.27 6.02 -1.49
N ASP A 4 -9.83 6.71 -0.45
CA ASP A 4 -10.70 7.65 0.25
C ASP A 4 -11.05 8.88 -0.62
N GLN A 5 -11.84 9.78 -0.05
CA GLN A 5 -12.29 11.03 -0.69
C GLN A 5 -11.37 12.23 -0.36
N GLY A 6 -10.10 11.99 -0.02
CA GLY A 6 -9.12 13.04 0.24
C GLY A 6 -8.97 13.97 -0.97
N SER A 7 -8.65 15.24 -0.70
CA SER A 7 -8.51 16.27 -1.74
C SER A 7 -7.46 15.93 -2.81
N GLN A 8 -6.45 15.14 -2.45
CA GLN A 8 -5.41 14.67 -3.37
C GLN A 8 -5.99 13.67 -4.40
N PHE A 9 -6.80 12.71 -3.94
CA PHE A 9 -7.36 11.64 -4.78
C PHE A 9 -8.62 12.05 -5.54
N THR A 10 -9.29 13.12 -5.11
CA THR A 10 -10.42 13.74 -5.82
C THR A 10 -9.98 14.79 -6.84
N SER A 11 -8.69 15.17 -6.87
CA SER A 11 -8.18 16.16 -7.80
C SER A 11 -8.18 15.65 -9.26
N PRO A 12 -8.52 16.49 -10.25
CA PRO A 12 -8.44 16.12 -11.67
C PRO A 12 -7.03 15.68 -12.09
N ARG A 13 -5.98 16.28 -11.50
CA ARG A 13 -4.59 15.93 -11.78
C ARG A 13 -4.28 14.47 -11.45
N PHE A 14 -4.92 13.91 -10.41
CA PHE A 14 -4.77 12.52 -10.04
C PHE A 14 -5.69 11.62 -10.85
N THR A 15 -6.99 11.95 -10.92
CA THR A 15 -7.99 11.09 -11.56
C THR A 15 -7.77 10.95 -13.06
N GLN A 16 -7.30 11.99 -13.75
CA GLN A 16 -7.06 11.93 -15.19
C GLN A 16 -6.00 10.90 -15.56
N VAL A 17 -4.92 10.77 -14.77
CA VAL A 17 -3.87 9.75 -15.00
C VAL A 17 -4.46 8.34 -14.96
N LEU A 18 -5.41 8.09 -14.06
CA LEU A 18 -6.07 6.80 -13.95
C LEU A 18 -7.04 6.56 -15.11
N LEU A 19 -7.80 7.59 -15.51
CA LEU A 19 -8.73 7.51 -16.63
C LEU A 19 -8.00 7.28 -17.96
N ASP A 20 -6.88 7.98 -18.19
CA ASP A 20 -6.03 7.82 -19.37
C ASP A 20 -5.46 6.39 -19.45
N ALA A 21 -5.15 5.80 -18.28
CA ALA A 21 -4.73 4.41 -18.16
C ALA A 21 -5.90 3.40 -18.20
N THR A 22 -7.14 3.84 -18.46
CA THR A 22 -8.36 2.99 -18.45
C THR A 22 -8.60 2.27 -17.11
N VAL A 23 -8.08 2.82 -16.02
CA VAL A 23 -8.23 2.27 -14.67
C VAL A 23 -9.56 2.74 -14.08
N LYS A 24 -10.43 1.79 -13.73
CA LYS A 24 -11.68 2.09 -13.00
C LYS A 24 -11.35 2.70 -11.63
N VAL A 25 -11.83 3.91 -11.39
CA VAL A 25 -11.70 4.59 -10.09
C VAL A 25 -12.94 4.27 -9.24
N SER A 26 -12.72 3.89 -7.99
CA SER A 26 -13.75 3.78 -6.97
C SER A 26 -13.30 4.58 -5.75
N MET A 27 -14.24 5.26 -5.11
CA MET A 27 -13.98 5.99 -3.87
C MET A 27 -14.91 5.49 -2.79
N ASP A 28 -14.38 5.36 -1.58
CA ASP A 28 -15.17 4.88 -0.45
C ASP A 28 -16.31 5.85 -0.15
N GLY A 29 -17.47 5.29 0.21
CA GLY A 29 -18.57 6.08 0.74
C GLY A 29 -18.17 6.70 2.09
N ARG A 30 -18.70 7.88 2.43
CA ARG A 30 -18.51 8.48 3.76
C ARG A 30 -18.91 7.46 4.84
N GLY A 31 -17.96 7.09 5.71
CA GLY A 31 -18.17 6.12 6.79
C GLY A 31 -17.80 4.66 6.48
N ARG A 32 -17.32 4.34 5.27
CA ARG A 32 -16.89 2.98 4.89
C ARG A 32 -15.42 2.69 5.19
N TRP A 33 -15.05 2.71 6.48
CA TRP A 33 -13.68 2.47 6.94
C TRP A 33 -13.14 1.06 6.59
N MET A 34 -14.03 0.07 6.41
CA MET A 34 -13.64 -1.31 6.14
C MET A 34 -12.86 -1.48 4.84
N ASP A 35 -13.11 -0.64 3.84
CA ASP A 35 -12.40 -0.71 2.55
C ASP A 35 -10.92 -0.28 2.70
N ASN A 36 -10.59 0.50 3.74
CA ASN A 36 -9.23 0.96 4.03
C ASN A 36 -8.51 0.15 5.13
N VAL A 37 -9.16 -0.85 5.73
CA VAL A 37 -8.59 -1.59 6.87
C VAL A 37 -7.24 -2.24 6.53
N MET A 38 -7.05 -2.67 5.28
CA MET A 38 -5.81 -3.30 4.83
C MET A 38 -4.67 -2.30 4.76
N ILE A 39 -4.91 -1.12 4.17
CA ILE A 39 -3.90 -0.08 4.04
C ILE A 39 -3.58 0.56 5.40
N GLU A 40 -4.58 0.72 6.27
CA GLU A 40 -4.38 1.18 7.66
C GLU A 40 -3.50 0.22 8.46
N ARG A 41 -3.71 -1.10 8.31
CA ARG A 41 -2.87 -2.11 8.95
C ARG A 41 -1.42 -2.02 8.48
N LEU A 42 -1.18 -1.83 7.19
CA LEU A 42 0.17 -1.62 6.64
C LEU A 42 0.83 -0.40 7.28
N TRP A 43 0.15 0.75 7.26
CA TRP A 43 0.69 2.00 7.80
C TRP A 43 0.96 1.93 9.30
N ARG A 44 0.11 1.24 10.06
CA ARG A 44 0.35 1.01 11.48
C ARG A 44 1.64 0.22 11.69
N SER A 45 1.84 -0.89 10.99
CA SER A 45 3.08 -1.67 11.08
C SER A 45 4.30 -0.82 10.70
N LEU A 46 4.28 -0.10 9.59
CA LEU A 46 5.41 0.76 9.19
C LEU A 46 5.74 1.79 10.28
N LYS A 47 4.74 2.45 10.83
CA LYS A 47 4.95 3.51 11.83
C LYS A 47 5.59 2.95 13.09
N TYR A 48 5.05 1.86 13.64
CA TYR A 48 5.54 1.29 14.89
C TYR A 48 6.87 0.56 14.76
N GLU A 49 7.13 -0.04 13.61
CA GLU A 49 8.30 -0.91 13.42
C GLU A 49 9.46 -0.20 12.71
N CYS A 50 9.22 0.96 12.10
CA CYS A 50 10.25 1.76 11.44
C CYS A 50 10.20 3.21 11.92
N VAL A 51 9.14 3.96 11.58
CA VAL A 51 9.17 5.43 11.73
C VAL A 51 9.35 5.89 13.17
N TYR A 52 8.67 5.27 14.13
CA TYR A 52 8.75 5.68 15.54
C TYR A 52 10.01 5.18 16.25
N LEU A 53 10.70 4.18 15.69
CA LEU A 53 11.95 3.67 16.25
C LEU A 53 13.18 4.46 15.77
N HIS A 54 13.03 5.28 14.73
CA HIS A 54 14.13 5.97 14.08
C HIS A 54 13.93 7.49 14.12
N ALA A 55 14.91 8.21 14.65
CA ALA A 55 14.99 9.67 14.53
C ALA A 55 15.67 10.05 13.22
N PHE A 56 14.99 9.89 12.09
CA PHE A 56 15.55 10.28 10.79
C PHE A 56 15.81 11.78 10.73
N GLU A 57 17.08 12.16 10.60
CA GLU A 57 17.48 13.57 10.53
C GLU A 57 17.20 14.20 9.15
N THR A 58 17.11 13.38 8.11
CA THR A 58 16.93 13.83 6.72
C THR A 58 15.90 13.01 5.98
N GLY A 59 15.27 13.62 4.97
CA GLY A 59 14.34 12.92 4.08
C GLY A 59 14.98 11.79 3.28
N SER A 60 16.28 11.90 2.95
CA SER A 60 17.02 10.81 2.29
C SER A 60 17.23 9.62 3.22
N ALA A 61 17.58 9.86 4.49
CA ALA A 61 17.67 8.81 5.51
C ALA A 61 16.30 8.14 5.73
N ALA A 62 15.23 8.93 5.84
CA ALA A 62 13.88 8.39 5.97
C ALA A 62 13.48 7.55 4.76
N ARG A 63 13.77 8.02 3.54
CA ARG A 63 13.51 7.25 2.30
C ARG A 63 14.24 5.92 2.30
N ALA A 64 15.52 5.90 2.67
CA ALA A 64 16.31 4.68 2.72
C ALA A 64 15.79 3.70 3.80
N GLY A 65 15.47 4.20 5.00
CA GLY A 65 14.95 3.38 6.10
C GLY A 65 13.58 2.80 5.80
N ILE A 66 12.65 3.61 5.29
CA ILE A 66 11.32 3.17 4.88
C ILE A 66 11.42 2.17 3.71
N GLY A 67 12.31 2.44 2.74
CA GLY A 67 12.54 1.52 1.61
C GLY A 67 12.96 0.13 2.09
N LYS A 68 13.97 0.05 2.96
CA LYS A 68 14.40 -1.22 3.57
C LYS A 68 13.27 -1.94 4.31
N TRP A 69 12.44 -1.19 5.05
CA TRP A 69 11.32 -1.79 5.76
C TRP A 69 10.25 -2.33 4.80
N ILE A 70 9.96 -1.62 3.71
CA ILE A 70 9.00 -2.06 2.68
C ILE A 70 9.51 -3.31 1.97
N ASP A 71 10.81 -3.38 1.66
CA ASP A 71 11.42 -4.56 1.03
C ASP A 71 11.29 -5.79 1.93
N PHE A 72 11.63 -5.64 3.21
CA PHE A 72 11.45 -6.68 4.21
C PHE A 72 9.97 -7.11 4.35
N TYR A 73 9.04 -6.16 4.44
CA TYR A 73 7.62 -6.45 4.57
C TYR A 73 7.09 -7.28 3.40
N ASN A 74 7.51 -6.95 2.17
CA ASN A 74 6.99 -7.57 0.96
C ASN A 74 7.68 -8.89 0.57
N ASN A 75 8.98 -9.02 0.83
CA ASN A 75 9.79 -10.12 0.32
C ASN A 75 10.24 -11.13 1.39
N GLU A 76 10.24 -10.74 2.67
CA GLU A 76 10.82 -11.58 3.73
C GLU A 76 9.82 -11.94 4.82
N ARG A 77 8.84 -11.07 5.12
CA ARG A 77 7.87 -11.28 6.20
C ARG A 77 6.74 -12.24 5.78
N PRO A 78 6.59 -13.41 6.43
CA PRO A 78 5.43 -14.27 6.23
C PRO A 78 4.19 -13.71 6.93
N HIS A 79 3.02 -13.81 6.30
CA HIS A 79 1.75 -13.39 6.90
C HIS A 79 0.80 -14.57 7.11
N SER A 80 0.27 -14.71 8.33
CA SER A 80 -0.71 -15.75 8.65
C SER A 80 -1.96 -15.67 7.78
N ALA A 81 -2.44 -14.47 7.48
CA ALA A 81 -3.56 -14.22 6.57
C ALA A 81 -3.30 -14.68 5.12
N LEU A 82 -2.03 -14.88 4.75
CA LEU A 82 -1.60 -15.36 3.43
C LEU A 82 -1.19 -16.84 3.43
N GLY A 83 -1.45 -17.56 4.53
CA GLY A 83 -1.04 -18.95 4.69
C GLY A 83 0.45 -19.12 4.94
N GLY A 84 1.09 -18.14 5.61
CA GLY A 84 2.53 -18.17 5.87
C GLY A 84 3.39 -17.78 4.67
N ARG A 85 2.81 -17.17 3.65
CA ARG A 85 3.53 -16.58 2.51
C ARG A 85 3.81 -15.10 2.72
N THR A 86 4.82 -14.61 2.02
CA THR A 86 5.10 -13.18 1.87
C THR A 86 4.10 -12.52 0.93
N PRO A 87 3.91 -11.19 1.00
CA PRO A 87 3.03 -10.48 0.06
C PRO A 87 3.40 -10.71 -1.41
N VAL A 88 4.70 -10.78 -1.74
CA VAL A 88 5.16 -11.04 -3.11
C VAL A 88 4.80 -12.45 -3.57
N GLU A 89 5.02 -13.47 -2.74
CA GLU A 89 4.63 -14.85 -3.07
C GLU A 89 3.11 -15.00 -3.23
N ALA A 90 2.33 -14.31 -2.40
CA ALA A 90 0.87 -14.31 -2.51
C ALA A 90 0.40 -13.62 -3.81
N HIS A 91 1.08 -12.54 -4.22
CA HIS A 91 0.77 -11.80 -5.44
C HIS A 91 1.15 -12.58 -6.71
N GLN A 92 2.28 -13.30 -6.69
CA GLN A 92 2.80 -14.08 -7.81
C GLN A 92 2.22 -15.50 -7.92
N GLY A 93 1.41 -15.93 -6.95
CA GLY A 93 0.74 -17.24 -6.96
C GLY A 93 -0.15 -17.45 -8.20
N PRO A 94 -0.65 -18.68 -8.44
CA PRO A 94 -1.26 -19.11 -9.70
C PRO A 94 -2.51 -18.34 -10.17
N GLY A 95 -2.99 -17.34 -9.43
CA GLY A 95 -4.15 -16.51 -9.78
C GLY A 95 -3.86 -15.26 -10.64
N LEU A 96 -2.61 -14.93 -10.94
CA LEU A 96 -2.28 -13.68 -11.67
C LEU A 96 -1.50 -13.86 -12.99
N LYS A 97 -1.41 -15.08 -13.53
CA LYS A 97 -0.77 -15.35 -14.83
C LYS A 97 -1.73 -15.41 -16.04
N ALA A 98 -2.95 -14.90 -15.93
CA ALA A 98 -3.92 -14.91 -17.03
C ALA A 98 -4.53 -13.51 -17.25
N ALA A 99 -3.75 -12.59 -17.81
CA ALA A 99 -4.24 -11.41 -18.53
C ALA A 99 -3.04 -10.75 -19.25
N ALA A 100 -2.63 -11.34 -20.37
CA ALA A 100 -1.80 -10.72 -21.39
C ALA A 100 -2.39 -11.07 -22.76
#